data_AF-A0A397BIQ7-F1
#
_entry.id   AF-A0A397BIQ7-F1
#
_cell.length_a   1.000
_cell.length_b   1.000
_cell.length_c   1.000
_cell.angle_alpha   90.00
_cell.angle_beta   90.00
_cell.angle_gamma   90.00
#
_symmetry.space_group_name_H-M   'P 1'
#
loop_
_entity.id
_entity.type
_entity.pdbx_description
1 polymer ?
#
loop_
_entity_poly.entity_id
_entity_poly.type
_entity_poly.pdbx_seq_one_letter_code
_entity_poly.pdbx_strand_id
1 'polypeptide(L)'
;MGVRGYEHCSVLSSVLLVDFVPRVIIKSIAASYKSLDFDSKQVFLLTLARDLHVDAPTVQQTLSSCAASISTVTQSDTLLFRQLLSQLDGGMLFLVHLRADLRQVLGKTSNSKDVVVLRALDQHLQSFLASWFSVGFLRLERVTYEQSPGALLEKIIRYEAVHPVGTIIELKRRLGRGRRCFAFFHPSVPDEPLVFVHVALVPRLADSMTYIKEATEQLADEHEANAAIFYSISSTQPGLQGVDLGNFLIKQVAKRLQEDLPNISVYSTLSPIPGFTAWLHLT
;
A
#
# COMPACT_ATOMS: atom_id res chain seq x y z
N MET A 1 -30.85 6.29 21.56
CA MET A 1 -29.64 7.13 21.49
C MET A 1 -28.90 6.79 20.20
N GLY A 2 -29.22 7.46 19.10
CA GLY A 2 -28.62 7.17 17.79
C GLY A 2 -29.03 8.21 16.78
N VAL A 3 -28.30 9.33 16.71
CA VAL A 3 -28.51 10.39 15.69
C VAL A 3 -27.25 11.26 15.46
N ARG A 4 -26.03 10.72 15.56
CA ARG A 4 -24.80 11.54 15.30
C ARG A 4 -24.11 11.28 13.96
N GLY A 5 -24.49 10.24 13.21
CA GLY A 5 -23.89 9.94 11.90
C GLY A 5 -24.49 10.71 10.72
N TYR A 6 -25.78 11.08 10.80
CA TYR A 6 -26.52 11.61 9.66
C TYR A 6 -26.23 13.10 9.36
N GLU A 7 -25.92 13.91 10.36
CA GLU A 7 -25.64 15.35 10.16
C GLU A 7 -24.33 15.60 9.39
N HIS A 8 -23.36 14.69 9.47
CA HIS A 8 -22.10 14.84 8.72
C HIS A 8 -22.24 14.48 7.24
N CYS A 9 -23.19 13.61 6.87
CA CYS A 9 -23.41 13.23 5.46
C CYS A 9 -24.13 14.32 4.66
N SER A 10 -25.07 15.06 5.27
CA SER A 10 -25.76 16.17 4.59
C SER A 10 -24.82 17.36 4.33
N VAL A 11 -23.83 17.57 5.21
CA VAL A 11 -22.79 18.59 5.03
C VAL A 11 -21.85 18.23 3.86
N LEU A 12 -21.52 16.95 3.66
CA LEU A 12 -20.68 16.53 2.53
C LEU A 12 -21.32 16.86 1.18
N SER A 13 -22.61 16.57 1.00
CA SER A 13 -23.33 16.82 -0.27
C SER A 13 -23.37 18.31 -0.64
N SER A 14 -23.54 19.20 0.36
CA SER A 14 -23.52 20.66 0.15
C SER A 14 -22.13 21.25 -0.02
N VAL A 15 -21.10 20.62 0.55
CA VAL A 15 -19.71 21.06 0.53
C VAL A 15 -18.96 20.59 -0.72
N LEU A 16 -19.32 19.43 -1.28
CA LEU A 16 -18.75 18.89 -2.53
C LEU A 16 -19.20 19.65 -3.78
N LEU A 17 -20.21 20.53 -3.65
CA LEU A 17 -20.67 21.44 -4.71
C LEU A 17 -19.90 22.78 -4.74
N VAL A 18 -18.94 22.99 -3.84
CA VAL A 18 -18.15 24.22 -3.75
C VAL A 18 -16.72 23.95 -4.20
N ASP A 19 -16.15 24.80 -5.05
CA ASP A 19 -14.79 24.66 -5.62
C ASP A 19 -13.67 24.55 -4.54
N PHE A 20 -13.96 24.96 -3.30
CA PHE A 20 -13.00 24.95 -2.20
C PHE A 20 -13.64 24.59 -0.85
N VAL A 21 -13.20 23.48 -0.25
CA VAL A 21 -13.58 23.11 1.12
C VAL A 21 -12.59 23.70 2.13
N PRO A 22 -13.06 24.44 3.15
CA PRO A 22 -12.19 24.97 4.21
C PRO A 22 -11.41 23.88 4.97
N ARG A 23 -10.15 24.18 5.32
CA ARG A 23 -9.24 23.27 6.06
C ARG A 23 -9.82 22.71 7.36
N VAL A 24 -10.58 23.52 8.09
CA VAL A 24 -11.23 23.09 9.35
C VAL A 24 -12.23 21.96 9.08
N ILE A 25 -12.98 22.07 7.98
CA ILE A 25 -13.98 21.07 7.58
C ILE A 25 -13.27 19.79 7.11
N ILE A 26 -12.24 19.90 6.26
CA ILE A 26 -11.45 18.74 5.81
C ILE A 26 -10.83 17.99 7.00
N LYS A 27 -10.22 18.72 7.95
CA LYS A 27 -9.65 18.10 9.16
C LYS A 27 -10.71 17.42 10.00
N SER A 28 -11.88 18.05 10.16
CA SER A 28 -13.00 17.47 10.91
C SER A 28 -13.53 16.20 10.24
N ILE A 29 -13.73 16.19 8.92
CA ILE A 29 -14.18 15.01 8.17
C ILE A 29 -13.17 13.87 8.32
N ALA A 30 -11.88 14.15 8.12
CA ALA A 30 -10.83 13.13 8.23
C ALA A 30 -10.72 12.55 9.65
N ALA A 31 -10.88 13.39 10.68
CA ALA A 31 -10.90 12.94 12.08
C ALA A 31 -12.13 12.08 12.38
N SER A 32 -13.32 12.53 11.97
CA SER A 32 -14.55 11.76 12.15
C SER A 32 -14.48 10.42 11.43
N TYR A 33 -14.02 10.39 10.17
CA TYR A 33 -13.88 9.16 9.38
C TYR A 33 -13.01 8.10 10.06
N LYS A 34 -11.89 8.51 10.68
CA LYS A 34 -10.99 7.59 11.41
C LYS A 34 -11.66 6.92 12.61
N SER A 35 -12.65 7.57 13.22
CA SER A 35 -13.39 7.06 14.38
C SER A 35 -14.61 6.20 14.02
N LEU A 36 -14.98 6.14 12.74
CA LEU A 36 -16.14 5.38 12.28
C LEU A 36 -15.87 3.87 12.35
N ASP A 37 -16.91 3.12 12.72
CA ASP A 37 -16.97 1.68 12.58
C ASP A 37 -17.16 1.27 11.11
N PHE A 38 -17.06 -0.04 10.84
CA PHE A 38 -17.11 -0.55 9.47
C PHE A 38 -18.39 -0.20 8.73
N ASP A 39 -19.55 -0.33 9.38
CA ASP A 39 -20.85 -0.08 8.74
C ASP A 39 -21.02 1.41 8.42
N SER A 40 -20.60 2.29 9.34
CA SER A 40 -20.58 3.74 9.10
C SER A 40 -19.60 4.15 8.00
N LYS A 41 -18.42 3.51 7.91
CA LYS A 41 -17.47 3.75 6.82
C LYS A 41 -18.04 3.31 5.47
N GLN A 42 -18.77 2.20 5.42
CA GLN A 42 -19.45 1.76 4.22
C GLN A 42 -20.48 2.80 3.75
N VAL A 43 -21.32 3.31 4.65
CA VAL A 43 -22.28 4.38 4.33
C VAL A 43 -21.55 5.61 3.81
N PHE A 44 -20.51 6.06 4.49
CA PHE A 44 -19.70 7.22 4.07
C PHE A 44 -19.12 7.04 2.67
N LEU A 45 -18.51 5.88 2.39
CA LEU A 45 -17.88 5.59 1.10
C LEU A 45 -18.89 5.48 -0.03
N LEU A 46 -20.10 4.95 0.25
CA LEU A 46 -21.19 4.90 -0.72
C LEU A 46 -21.73 6.29 -1.03
N THR A 47 -21.92 7.13 -0.01
CA THR A 47 -22.30 8.54 -0.20
C THR A 47 -21.24 9.26 -1.01
N LEU A 48 -19.96 9.11 -0.64
CA LEU A 48 -18.84 9.68 -1.36
C LEU A 48 -18.79 9.22 -2.82
N ALA A 49 -18.95 7.91 -3.08
CA ALA A 49 -18.95 7.38 -4.43
C ALA A 49 -20.11 7.91 -5.29
N ARG A 50 -21.30 8.07 -4.70
CA ARG A 50 -22.49 8.58 -5.40
C ARG A 50 -22.44 10.08 -5.63
N ASP A 51 -21.96 10.84 -4.66
CA ASP A 51 -21.89 12.31 -4.74
C ASP A 51 -20.75 12.77 -5.64
N LEU A 52 -19.63 12.02 -5.68
CA LEU A 52 -18.51 12.28 -6.59
C LEU A 52 -18.80 11.81 -8.03
N HIS A 53 -19.41 10.63 -8.20
CA HIS A 53 -19.82 10.20 -9.54
C HIS A 53 -21.17 10.79 -9.92
N VAL A 54 -21.12 11.95 -10.59
CA VAL A 54 -22.23 12.44 -11.43
C VAL A 54 -22.49 11.41 -12.54
N ASP A 55 -23.35 10.46 -12.20
CA ASP A 55 -24.25 9.67 -13.04
C ASP A 55 -23.69 9.18 -14.39
N ALA A 56 -22.89 8.11 -14.36
CA ALA A 56 -22.39 7.41 -15.54
C ALA A 56 -23.44 7.05 -16.63
N PRO A 57 -24.71 6.67 -16.33
CA PRO A 57 -25.70 6.44 -17.39
C PRO A 57 -26.18 7.74 -18.07
N THR A 58 -26.22 8.86 -17.34
CA THR A 58 -26.57 10.18 -17.89
C THR A 58 -25.41 10.74 -18.74
N VAL A 59 -24.17 10.44 -18.36
CA VAL A 59 -22.98 10.76 -19.16
C VAL A 59 -22.95 9.97 -20.48
N GLN A 60 -23.30 8.68 -20.50
CA GLN A 60 -23.34 7.90 -21.76
C GLN A 60 -24.43 8.34 -22.76
N GLN A 61 -25.59 8.79 -22.28
CA GLN A 61 -26.61 9.37 -23.18
C GLN A 61 -26.18 10.75 -23.71
N THR A 62 -25.49 11.55 -22.89
CA THR A 62 -24.97 12.88 -23.26
C THR A 62 -23.66 12.80 -24.08
N LEU A 63 -22.95 11.67 -24.04
CA LEU A 63 -21.71 11.41 -24.77
C LEU A 63 -21.89 11.36 -26.30
N SER A 64 -23.12 11.25 -26.78
CA SER A 64 -23.41 11.35 -28.21
C SER A 64 -23.49 12.81 -28.72
N SER A 65 -23.54 13.81 -27.83
CA SER A 65 -23.74 15.21 -28.23
C SER A 65 -22.67 16.21 -27.76
N CYS A 66 -21.72 15.87 -26.90
CA CYS A 66 -20.67 16.83 -26.48
C CYS A 66 -19.33 16.17 -26.15
N ALA A 67 -18.41 16.14 -27.12
CA ALA A 67 -17.00 15.78 -26.91
C ALA A 67 -16.20 16.84 -26.09
N ALA A 68 -16.79 18.01 -25.81
CA ALA A 68 -16.14 19.10 -25.10
C ALA A 68 -16.38 19.13 -23.57
N SER A 69 -17.28 18.30 -23.03
CA SER A 69 -17.70 18.34 -21.62
C SER A 69 -17.08 17.24 -20.74
N ILE A 70 -16.17 16.43 -21.28
CA ILE A 70 -15.50 15.34 -20.54
C ILE A 70 -14.49 15.88 -19.51
N SER A 71 -13.99 17.11 -19.69
CA SER A 71 -13.02 17.74 -18.81
C SER A 71 -13.61 18.37 -17.55
N THR A 72 -14.91 18.64 -17.49
CA THR A 72 -15.54 19.35 -16.35
C THR A 72 -16.02 18.40 -15.25
N VAL A 73 -16.46 17.18 -15.59
CA VAL A 73 -16.91 16.18 -14.59
C VAL A 73 -15.73 15.48 -13.90
N THR A 74 -14.59 15.34 -14.60
CA THR A 74 -13.35 14.75 -14.04
C THR A 74 -12.60 15.69 -13.10
N GLN A 75 -12.98 16.98 -13.03
CA GLN A 75 -12.31 17.98 -12.18
C GLN A 75 -12.73 17.90 -10.70
N SER A 76 -14.00 17.59 -10.37
CA SER A 76 -14.49 17.68 -8.97
C SER A 76 -13.86 16.65 -8.03
N ASP A 77 -13.80 15.38 -8.43
CA ASP A 77 -13.22 14.27 -7.64
C ASP A 77 -11.73 14.49 -7.33
N THR A 78 -11.00 14.95 -8.35
CA THR A 78 -9.57 15.24 -8.23
C THR A 78 -9.33 16.42 -7.28
N LEU A 79 -10.24 17.39 -7.22
CA LEU A 79 -10.12 18.53 -6.32
C LEU A 79 -10.23 18.10 -4.85
N LEU A 80 -11.16 17.22 -4.48
CA LEU A 80 -11.27 16.73 -3.11
C LEU A 80 -10.00 15.99 -2.67
N PHE A 81 -9.48 15.07 -3.49
CA PHE A 81 -8.26 14.34 -3.15
C PHE A 81 -7.03 15.26 -3.06
N ARG A 82 -6.95 16.27 -3.93
CA ARG A 82 -5.89 17.31 -3.87
C ARG A 82 -6.03 18.22 -2.66
N GLN A 83 -7.25 18.54 -2.24
CA GLN A 83 -7.51 19.31 -1.02
C GLN A 83 -7.16 18.49 0.22
N LEU A 84 -7.53 17.20 0.26
CA LEU A 84 -7.12 16.29 1.33
C LEU A 84 -5.59 16.20 1.41
N LEU A 85 -4.91 16.07 0.27
CA LEU A 85 -3.45 16.00 0.23
C LEU A 85 -2.77 17.31 0.66
N SER A 86 -3.30 18.46 0.25
CA SER A 86 -2.68 19.77 0.53
C SER A 86 -3.02 20.35 1.91
N GLN A 87 -4.19 20.02 2.46
CA GLN A 87 -4.70 20.65 3.68
C GLN A 87 -4.53 19.77 4.93
N LEU A 88 -4.39 18.45 4.77
CA LEU A 88 -4.24 17.49 5.87
C LEU A 88 -2.78 17.06 6.05
N ASP A 89 -2.31 17.15 7.29
CA ASP A 89 -1.02 16.61 7.69
C ASP A 89 -1.10 15.07 7.61
N GLY A 90 -0.30 14.44 6.74
CA GLY A 90 -0.44 13.02 6.42
C GLY A 90 -1.59 12.67 5.47
N GLY A 91 -2.07 13.63 4.66
CA GLY A 91 -3.16 13.43 3.70
C GLY A 91 -2.95 12.26 2.72
N MET A 92 -1.70 12.02 2.30
CA MET A 92 -1.38 10.88 1.43
C MET A 92 -1.68 9.54 2.11
N LEU A 93 -1.22 9.34 3.34
CA LEU A 93 -1.48 8.12 4.10
C LEU A 93 -2.97 7.94 4.37
N PHE A 94 -3.69 9.04 4.62
CA PHE A 94 -5.14 9.00 4.76
C PHE A 94 -5.82 8.47 3.49
N LEU A 95 -5.43 8.92 2.29
CA LEU A 95 -5.99 8.44 1.02
C LEU A 95 -5.67 6.96 0.78
N VAL A 96 -4.47 6.51 1.15
CA VAL A 96 -4.09 5.09 1.10
C VAL A 96 -5.00 4.26 2.01
N HIS A 97 -5.22 4.70 3.25
CA HIS A 97 -6.13 4.01 4.18
C HIS A 97 -7.59 4.05 3.71
N LEU A 98 -8.05 5.18 3.15
CA LEU A 98 -9.39 5.33 2.59
C LEU A 98 -9.63 4.30 1.47
N ARG A 99 -8.65 4.14 0.57
CA ARG A 99 -8.73 3.11 -0.48
C ARG A 99 -8.67 1.69 0.10
N ALA A 100 -7.87 1.46 1.14
CA ALA A 100 -7.84 0.16 1.81
C ALA A 100 -9.22 -0.21 2.39
N ASP A 101 -9.87 0.73 3.09
CA ASP A 101 -11.22 0.58 3.62
C ASP A 101 -12.24 0.34 2.49
N LEU A 102 -12.13 1.08 1.38
CA LEU A 102 -12.97 0.90 0.18
C LEU A 102 -12.88 -0.51 -0.40
N ARG A 103 -11.67 -1.07 -0.50
CA ARG A 103 -11.46 -2.44 -0.99
C ARG A 103 -12.06 -3.48 -0.03
N GLN A 104 -11.99 -3.24 1.28
CA GLN A 104 -12.65 -4.11 2.26
C GLN A 104 -14.17 -4.07 2.13
N VAL A 105 -14.75 -2.88 1.94
CA VAL A 105 -16.19 -2.71 1.71
C VAL A 105 -16.62 -3.39 0.41
N LEU A 106 -15.86 -3.22 -0.68
CA LEU A 106 -16.10 -3.92 -1.95
C LEU A 106 -16.11 -5.44 -1.79
N GLY A 107 -15.20 -6.00 -0.98
CA GLY A 107 -15.15 -7.43 -0.73
C GLY A 107 -16.36 -8.00 0.04
N LYS A 108 -17.09 -7.16 0.77
CA LYS A 108 -18.28 -7.56 1.55
C LYS A 108 -19.61 -7.11 0.95
N THR A 109 -19.59 -6.24 -0.07
CA THR A 109 -20.80 -5.69 -0.67
C THR A 109 -21.37 -6.64 -1.72
N SER A 110 -22.61 -7.10 -1.52
CA SER A 110 -23.30 -8.00 -2.46
C SER A 110 -24.22 -7.27 -3.44
N ASN A 111 -24.62 -6.03 -3.16
CA ASN A 111 -25.53 -5.27 -4.03
C ASN A 111 -24.83 -4.81 -5.31
N SER A 112 -25.29 -5.29 -6.46
CA SER A 112 -24.71 -5.00 -7.78
C SER A 112 -24.56 -3.50 -8.08
N LYS A 113 -25.56 -2.67 -7.75
CA LYS A 113 -25.50 -1.22 -8.03
C LYS A 113 -24.42 -0.53 -7.19
N ASP A 114 -24.33 -0.88 -5.92
CA ASP A 114 -23.36 -0.33 -4.99
C ASP A 114 -21.92 -0.75 -5.36
N VAL A 115 -21.75 -2.00 -5.81
CA VAL A 115 -20.45 -2.51 -6.28
C VAL A 115 -19.94 -1.70 -7.48
N VAL A 116 -20.81 -1.32 -8.43
CA VAL A 116 -20.39 -0.55 -9.61
C VAL A 116 -19.85 0.83 -9.21
N VAL A 117 -20.56 1.57 -8.38
CA VAL A 117 -20.13 2.92 -7.96
C VAL A 117 -18.87 2.87 -7.08
N LEU A 118 -18.77 1.90 -6.17
CA LEU A 118 -17.59 1.73 -5.32
C LEU A 118 -16.34 1.32 -6.13
N ARG A 119 -16.50 0.49 -7.17
CA ARG A 119 -15.39 0.12 -8.06
C ARG A 119 -14.86 1.31 -8.85
N ALA A 120 -15.76 2.15 -9.33
CA ALA A 120 -15.37 3.33 -10.09
C ALA A 120 -14.60 4.33 -9.20
N LEU A 121 -15.02 4.49 -7.92
CA LEU A 121 -14.23 5.22 -6.92
C LEU A 121 -12.86 4.58 -6.63
N ASP A 122 -12.77 3.24 -6.53
CA ASP A 122 -11.50 2.54 -6.31
C ASP A 122 -10.54 2.74 -7.48
N GLN A 123 -11.03 2.67 -8.72
CA GLN A 123 -10.24 2.92 -9.92
C GLN A 123 -9.74 4.36 -9.98
N HIS A 124 -10.57 5.33 -9.58
CA HIS A 124 -10.15 6.72 -9.48
C HIS A 124 -9.02 6.86 -8.43
N LEU A 125 -9.24 6.39 -7.20
CA LEU A 125 -8.23 6.46 -6.14
C LEU A 125 -6.93 5.72 -6.54
N GLN A 126 -7.03 4.58 -7.21
CA GLN A 126 -5.87 3.85 -7.74
C GLN A 126 -5.07 4.70 -8.71
N SER A 127 -5.75 5.32 -9.69
CA SER A 127 -5.10 6.14 -10.71
C SER A 127 -4.46 7.39 -10.09
N PHE A 128 -5.15 8.02 -9.14
CA PHE A 128 -4.61 9.14 -8.37
C PHE A 128 -3.34 8.71 -7.62
N LEU A 129 -3.41 7.66 -6.80
CA LEU A 129 -2.27 7.16 -6.02
C LEU A 129 -1.10 6.73 -6.92
N ALA A 130 -1.37 6.11 -8.07
CA ALA A 130 -0.33 5.72 -9.03
C ALA A 130 0.45 6.91 -9.59
N SER A 131 -0.18 8.07 -9.77
CA SER A 131 0.51 9.29 -10.19
C SER A 131 1.47 9.85 -9.14
N TRP A 132 1.22 9.58 -7.85
CA TRP A 132 2.04 10.06 -6.73
C TRP A 132 3.13 9.08 -6.32
N PHE A 133 2.84 7.77 -6.28
CA PHE A 133 3.76 6.73 -5.81
C PHE A 133 4.66 6.17 -6.93
N SER A 134 5.25 7.06 -7.74
CA SER A 134 6.20 6.63 -8.76
C SER A 134 7.54 6.21 -8.14
N VAL A 135 8.18 5.20 -8.75
CA VAL A 135 9.45 4.59 -8.29
C VAL A 135 10.55 5.62 -8.06
N GLY A 136 10.59 6.69 -8.87
CA GLY A 136 11.63 7.72 -8.80
C GLY A 136 11.66 8.48 -7.47
N PHE A 137 10.56 8.44 -6.70
CA PHE A 137 10.48 9.07 -5.38
C PHE A 137 10.70 8.09 -4.22
N LEU A 138 10.83 6.79 -4.49
CA LEU A 138 11.03 5.81 -3.44
C LEU A 138 12.49 5.83 -2.97
N ARG A 139 12.67 6.02 -1.67
CA ARG A 139 13.96 5.95 -0.99
C ARG A 139 14.16 4.53 -0.44
N LEU A 140 15.25 3.90 -0.86
CA LEU A 140 15.70 2.62 -0.32
C LEU A 140 16.52 2.85 0.95
N GLU A 141 16.17 2.17 2.04
CA GLU A 141 16.93 2.17 3.28
C GLU A 141 17.24 0.75 3.76
N ARG A 142 18.43 0.55 4.35
CA ARG A 142 18.79 -0.69 5.02
C ARG A 142 18.20 -0.68 6.43
N VAL A 143 17.43 -1.70 6.76
CA VAL A 143 16.89 -1.91 8.10
C VAL A 143 17.85 -2.81 8.88
N THR A 144 18.34 -2.30 10.01
CA THR A 144 19.17 -3.04 10.98
C THR A 144 18.54 -2.98 12.37
N TYR A 145 18.85 -3.96 13.22
CA TYR A 145 18.29 -4.00 14.58
C TYR A 145 18.82 -2.85 15.45
N GLU A 146 20.07 -2.45 15.24
CA GLU A 146 20.79 -1.48 16.07
C GLU A 146 20.50 -0.02 15.71
N GLN A 147 20.30 0.29 14.41
CA GLN A 147 20.19 1.68 13.94
C GLN A 147 18.74 2.09 13.62
N SER A 148 17.85 1.13 13.36
CA SER A 148 16.49 1.45 12.95
C SER A 148 15.62 1.81 14.17
N PRO A 149 14.67 2.77 14.04
CA PRO A 149 13.73 3.07 15.11
C PRO A 149 12.88 1.86 15.50
N GLY A 150 12.63 1.68 16.80
CA GLY A 150 11.78 0.58 17.29
C GLY A 150 10.39 0.55 16.67
N ALA A 151 9.79 1.72 16.42
CA ALA A 151 8.51 1.84 15.74
C ALA A 151 8.51 1.25 14.31
N LEU A 152 9.63 1.36 13.58
CA LEU A 152 9.79 0.74 12.26
C LEU A 152 9.88 -0.78 12.38
N LEU A 153 10.63 -1.28 13.35
CA LEU A 153 10.78 -2.73 13.60
C LEU A 153 9.43 -3.38 13.96
N GLU A 154 8.63 -2.72 14.79
CA GLU A 154 7.26 -3.16 15.12
C GLU A 154 6.36 -3.23 13.88
N LYS A 155 6.47 -2.26 12.97
CA LYS A 155 5.74 -2.27 11.70
C LYS A 155 6.15 -3.44 10.81
N ILE A 156 7.45 -3.72 10.69
CA ILE A 156 7.95 -4.86 9.91
C ILE A 156 7.41 -6.18 10.48
N ILE A 157 7.41 -6.35 11.80
CA ILE A 157 6.82 -7.53 12.46
C ILE A 157 5.34 -7.66 12.10
N ARG A 158 4.58 -6.54 12.19
CA ARG A 158 3.14 -6.51 11.92
C ARG A 158 2.80 -6.81 10.45
N TYR A 159 3.62 -6.34 9.51
CA TYR A 159 3.32 -6.36 8.08
C TYR A 159 3.95 -7.52 7.32
N GLU A 160 4.72 -8.39 7.98
CA GLU A 160 5.30 -9.57 7.34
C GLU A 160 4.22 -10.56 6.88
N ALA A 161 4.09 -10.70 5.57
CA ALA A 161 3.02 -11.49 4.94
C ALA A 161 3.46 -12.87 4.46
N VAL A 162 4.76 -13.09 4.23
CA VAL A 162 5.28 -14.34 3.63
C VAL A 162 5.65 -15.33 4.73
N HIS A 163 6.39 -14.87 5.74
CA HIS A 163 6.84 -15.69 6.85
C HIS A 163 6.60 -14.96 8.16
N PRO A 164 5.41 -15.05 8.77
CA PRO A 164 5.04 -14.25 9.94
C PRO A 164 6.13 -14.26 11.03
N VAL A 165 6.61 -13.07 11.39
CA VAL A 165 7.56 -12.91 12.51
C VAL A 165 6.73 -12.73 13.78
N GLY A 166 6.77 -13.69 14.69
CA GLY A 166 5.94 -13.62 15.91
C GLY A 166 6.52 -12.72 17.01
N THR A 167 7.82 -12.45 16.97
CA THR A 167 8.53 -11.79 18.07
C THR A 167 9.69 -10.90 17.61
N ILE A 168 10.05 -9.92 18.43
CA ILE A 168 11.25 -9.08 18.20
C ILE A 168 12.55 -9.89 18.17
N ILE A 169 12.62 -10.99 18.92
CA ILE A 169 13.77 -11.90 18.94
C ILE A 169 13.94 -12.59 17.58
N GLU A 170 12.82 -13.00 16.98
CA GLU A 170 12.82 -13.58 15.64
C GLU A 170 13.20 -12.53 14.58
N LEU A 171 12.67 -11.30 14.69
CA LEU A 171 13.10 -10.21 13.80
C LEU A 171 14.60 -9.98 13.91
N LYS A 172 15.15 -9.93 15.12
CA LYS A 172 16.59 -9.76 15.35
C LYS A 172 17.42 -10.84 14.64
N ARG A 173 16.96 -12.10 14.61
CA ARG A 173 17.62 -13.17 13.83
C ARG A 173 17.58 -12.89 12.32
N ARG A 174 16.47 -12.35 11.81
CA ARG A 174 16.29 -11.98 10.39
C ARG A 174 16.99 -10.67 9.98
N LEU A 175 17.48 -9.90 10.95
CA LEU A 175 18.31 -8.71 10.73
C LEU A 175 19.78 -8.94 11.12
N GLY A 176 20.11 -10.17 11.54
CA GLY A 176 21.43 -10.55 12.02
C GLY A 176 22.42 -10.84 10.89
N ARG A 177 23.53 -11.50 11.24
CA ARG A 177 24.60 -11.83 10.29
C ARG A 177 24.10 -12.67 9.12
N GLY A 178 24.60 -12.37 7.91
CA GLY A 178 24.19 -13.06 6.69
C GLY A 178 22.73 -12.78 6.30
N ARG A 179 22.06 -11.87 7.00
CA ARG A 179 20.69 -11.43 6.71
C ARG A 179 20.67 -9.93 6.51
N ARG A 180 19.97 -9.48 5.48
CA ARG A 180 19.76 -8.07 5.22
C ARG A 180 18.27 -7.83 5.00
N CYS A 181 17.79 -6.70 5.49
CA CYS A 181 16.45 -6.22 5.21
C CYS A 181 16.57 -4.82 4.61
N PHE A 182 15.78 -4.57 3.57
CA PHE A 182 15.67 -3.27 2.95
C PHE A 182 14.22 -2.84 2.89
N ALA A 183 13.95 -1.56 3.15
CA ALA A 183 12.62 -0.99 3.08
C ALA A 183 12.58 0.22 2.13
N PHE A 184 11.47 0.35 1.41
CA PHE A 184 11.19 1.45 0.51
C PHE A 184 10.24 2.43 1.19
N PHE A 185 10.63 3.70 1.23
CA PHE A 185 9.86 4.79 1.82
C PHE A 185 9.52 5.82 0.76
N HIS A 186 8.39 6.50 0.94
CA HIS A 186 8.01 7.63 0.09
C HIS A 186 8.03 8.93 0.92
N PRO A 187 8.52 10.06 0.38
CA PRO A 187 8.61 11.32 1.13
C PRO A 187 7.29 11.79 1.74
N SER A 188 6.17 11.56 1.06
CA SER A 188 4.83 11.90 1.57
C SER A 188 4.30 10.95 2.64
N VAL A 189 4.98 9.81 2.89
CA VAL A 189 4.65 8.82 3.91
C VAL A 189 5.95 8.30 4.56
N PRO A 190 6.73 9.18 5.22
CA PRO A 190 8.11 8.89 5.59
C PRO A 190 8.23 7.82 6.69
N ASP A 191 7.24 7.72 7.56
CA ASP A 191 7.24 6.79 8.70
C ASP A 191 6.73 5.39 8.34
N GLU A 192 6.28 5.18 7.10
CA GLU A 192 5.63 3.94 6.68
C GLU A 192 6.48 3.22 5.62
N PRO A 193 7.00 2.01 5.92
CA PRO A 193 7.70 1.22 4.92
C PRO A 193 6.68 0.69 3.92
N LEU A 194 6.69 1.13 2.66
CA LEU A 194 5.68 0.70 1.68
C LEU A 194 5.89 -0.74 1.22
N VAL A 195 7.15 -1.09 1.00
CA VAL A 195 7.61 -2.43 0.67
C VAL A 195 8.87 -2.71 1.46
N PHE A 196 9.00 -3.90 2.02
CA PHE A 196 10.27 -4.36 2.56
C PHE A 196 10.63 -5.75 2.04
N VAL A 197 11.93 -5.99 2.02
CA VAL A 197 12.55 -7.12 1.35
C VAL A 197 13.57 -7.75 2.29
N HIS A 198 13.36 -9.01 2.64
CA HIS A 198 14.34 -9.80 3.36
C HIS A 198 15.21 -10.62 2.40
N VAL A 199 16.53 -10.50 2.61
CA VAL A 199 17.56 -11.13 1.81
C VAL A 199 18.46 -11.98 2.71
N ALA A 200 18.74 -13.19 2.26
CA ALA A 200 19.71 -14.09 2.85
C ALA A 200 20.98 -14.13 1.99
N LEU A 201 22.14 -13.97 2.62
CA LEU A 201 23.45 -14.10 2.01
C LEU A 201 23.95 -15.52 2.28
N VAL A 202 24.19 -16.29 1.22
CA VAL A 202 24.55 -17.71 1.33
C VAL A 202 25.64 -18.11 0.32
N PRO A 203 26.43 -19.16 0.59
CA PRO A 203 27.50 -19.60 -0.33
C PRO A 203 27.00 -20.17 -1.66
N ARG A 204 25.79 -20.72 -1.71
CA ARG A 204 25.18 -21.28 -2.94
C ARG A 204 23.72 -20.92 -3.06
N LEU A 205 23.15 -21.13 -4.24
CA LEU A 205 21.72 -20.98 -4.48
C LEU A 205 20.90 -21.83 -3.48
N ALA A 206 19.93 -21.19 -2.84
CA ALA A 206 19.06 -21.84 -1.87
C ALA A 206 17.88 -22.56 -2.52
N ASP A 207 17.57 -23.74 -1.99
CA ASP A 207 16.44 -24.60 -2.38
C ASP A 207 15.33 -24.62 -1.32
N SER A 208 15.61 -24.15 -0.11
CA SER A 208 14.73 -24.29 1.05
C SER A 208 15.00 -23.23 2.11
N MET A 209 13.97 -22.93 2.92
CA MET A 209 14.11 -22.06 4.09
C MET A 209 15.00 -22.66 5.18
N THR A 210 15.05 -24.00 5.28
CA THR A 210 15.94 -24.72 6.21
C THR A 210 17.39 -24.46 5.86
N TYR A 211 17.77 -24.62 4.59
CA TYR A 211 19.11 -24.30 4.12
C TYR A 211 19.46 -22.83 4.37
N ILE A 212 18.55 -21.90 4.06
CA ILE A 212 18.71 -20.47 4.33
C ILE A 212 19.07 -20.22 5.81
N LYS A 213 18.38 -20.89 6.75
CA LYS A 213 18.63 -20.80 8.19
C LYS A 213 20.04 -21.28 8.56
N GLU A 214 20.35 -22.53 8.22
CA GLU A 214 21.61 -23.18 8.57
C GLU A 214 22.82 -22.46 7.97
N ALA A 215 22.76 -22.12 6.69
CA ALA A 215 23.85 -21.50 5.96
C ALA A 215 24.24 -20.13 6.54
N THR A 216 23.29 -19.33 7.02
CA THR A 216 23.61 -18.04 7.64
C THR A 216 24.05 -18.12 9.08
N GLU A 217 23.61 -19.13 9.83
CA GLU A 217 24.09 -19.36 11.19
C GLU A 217 25.56 -19.80 11.18
N GLN A 218 25.99 -20.49 10.12
CA GLN A 218 27.36 -20.95 9.91
C GLN A 218 28.26 -19.93 9.19
N LEU A 219 27.70 -18.84 8.65
CA LEU A 219 28.44 -17.86 7.87
C LEU A 219 29.36 -17.02 8.77
N ALA A 220 30.67 -17.25 8.66
CA ALA A 220 31.66 -16.55 9.47
C ALA A 220 31.89 -15.13 8.94
N ASP A 221 31.90 -14.92 7.63
CA ASP A 221 32.02 -13.60 7.01
C ASP A 221 30.99 -13.45 5.88
N GLU A 222 30.35 -12.28 5.77
CA GLU A 222 29.42 -11.99 4.67
C GLU A 222 30.14 -12.00 3.30
N HIS A 223 31.45 -11.81 3.27
CA HIS A 223 32.26 -11.93 2.05
C HIS A 223 32.43 -13.38 1.54
N GLU A 224 32.09 -14.40 2.35
CA GLU A 224 32.03 -15.80 1.91
C GLU A 224 30.76 -16.11 1.12
N ALA A 225 29.75 -15.23 1.17
CA ALA A 225 28.53 -15.41 0.41
C ALA A 225 28.79 -15.22 -1.09
N ASN A 226 28.14 -16.03 -1.92
CA ASN A 226 28.16 -15.88 -3.38
C ASN A 226 26.76 -15.60 -3.95
N ALA A 227 25.71 -15.89 -3.17
CA ALA A 227 24.32 -15.73 -3.56
C ALA A 227 23.53 -14.86 -2.57
N ALA A 228 22.71 -13.95 -3.13
CA ALA A 228 21.70 -13.18 -2.43
C ALA A 228 20.31 -13.75 -2.74
N ILE A 229 19.64 -14.29 -1.72
CA ILE A 229 18.34 -14.94 -1.83
C ILE A 229 17.25 -14.05 -1.25
N PHE A 230 16.38 -13.55 -2.11
CA PHE A 230 15.19 -12.78 -1.76
C PHE A 230 14.10 -13.75 -1.32
N TYR A 231 13.94 -13.94 -0.01
CA TYR A 231 13.04 -14.98 0.53
C TYR A 231 11.73 -14.42 1.12
N SER A 232 11.64 -13.10 1.35
CA SER A 232 10.37 -12.44 1.65
C SER A 232 10.34 -11.05 1.03
N ILE A 233 9.24 -10.72 0.36
CA ILE A 233 8.92 -9.40 -0.17
C ILE A 233 7.50 -9.10 0.29
N SER A 234 7.34 -8.10 1.15
CA SER A 234 6.04 -7.75 1.74
C SER A 234 5.66 -6.33 1.36
N SER A 235 4.47 -6.16 0.78
CA SER A 235 3.83 -4.86 0.58
C SER A 235 2.93 -4.59 1.77
N THR A 236 3.10 -3.44 2.42
CA THR A 236 2.50 -3.17 3.74
C THR A 236 1.15 -2.47 3.66
N GLN A 237 0.87 -1.81 2.54
CA GLN A 237 -0.30 -0.94 2.37
C GLN A 237 -1.31 -1.58 1.41
N PRO A 238 -2.42 -2.17 1.91
CA PRO A 238 -3.46 -2.73 1.04
C PRO A 238 -4.08 -1.70 0.09
N GLY A 239 -4.10 -0.43 0.50
CA GLY A 239 -4.57 0.69 -0.32
C GLY A 239 -3.66 1.00 -1.52
N LEU A 240 -2.44 0.46 -1.57
CA LEU A 240 -1.55 0.56 -2.74
C LEU A 240 -1.61 -0.69 -3.62
N GLN A 241 -2.51 -1.65 -3.35
CA GLN A 241 -2.64 -2.83 -4.21
C GLN A 241 -2.99 -2.41 -5.65
N GLY A 242 -2.25 -2.95 -6.63
CA GLY A 242 -2.39 -2.59 -8.05
C GLY A 242 -1.78 -1.22 -8.43
N VAL A 243 -1.14 -0.52 -7.50
CA VAL A 243 -0.25 0.60 -7.82
C VAL A 243 1.13 0.03 -8.10
N ASP A 244 1.66 0.30 -9.29
CA ASP A 244 3.02 -0.12 -9.64
C ASP A 244 4.03 0.74 -8.88
N LEU A 245 4.57 0.20 -7.79
CA LEU A 245 5.69 0.79 -7.05
C LEU A 245 7.04 0.56 -7.76
N GLY A 246 6.99 -0.03 -8.95
CA GLY A 246 8.10 -0.25 -9.85
C GLY A 246 8.49 -1.71 -9.99
N ASN A 247 8.62 -2.15 -11.25
CA ASN A 247 9.26 -3.41 -11.62
C ASN A 247 10.78 -3.48 -11.28
N PHE A 248 11.31 -2.48 -10.56
CA PHE A 248 12.75 -2.30 -10.31
C PHE A 248 13.13 -2.39 -8.83
N LEU A 249 12.19 -2.66 -7.90
CA LEU A 249 12.49 -2.76 -6.46
C LEU A 249 13.62 -3.78 -6.20
N ILE A 250 13.49 -4.98 -6.77
CA ILE A 250 14.52 -6.02 -6.66
C ILE A 250 15.85 -5.56 -7.27
N LYS A 251 15.82 -4.83 -8.40
CA LYS A 251 17.04 -4.32 -9.03
C LYS A 251 17.74 -3.26 -8.17
N GLN A 252 17.00 -2.39 -7.49
CA GLN A 252 17.59 -1.42 -6.57
C GLN A 252 18.25 -2.11 -5.37
N VAL A 253 17.58 -3.10 -4.77
CA VAL A 253 18.16 -3.89 -3.69
C VAL A 253 19.39 -4.67 -4.16
N ALA A 254 19.32 -5.30 -5.34
CA ALA A 254 20.45 -6.02 -5.92
C ALA A 254 21.66 -5.10 -6.18
N LYS A 255 21.43 -3.91 -6.74
CA LYS A 255 22.46 -2.89 -6.93
C LYS A 255 23.08 -2.47 -5.60
N ARG A 256 22.26 -2.21 -4.57
CA ARG A 256 22.76 -1.84 -3.24
C ARG A 256 23.58 -2.96 -2.60
N LEU A 257 23.15 -4.21 -2.77
CA LEU A 257 23.91 -5.37 -2.31
C LEU A 257 25.24 -5.50 -3.04
N GLN A 258 25.28 -5.25 -4.35
CA GLN A 258 26.51 -5.30 -5.14
C GLN A 258 27.52 -4.22 -4.73
N GLU A 259 27.04 -3.03 -4.38
CA GLU A 259 27.89 -1.95 -3.84
C GLU A 259 28.51 -2.33 -2.50
N ASP A 260 27.73 -2.95 -1.60
CA ASP A 260 28.20 -3.34 -0.27
C ASP A 260 29.02 -4.65 -0.28
N LEU A 261 28.73 -5.59 -1.19
CA LEU A 261 29.28 -6.94 -1.27
C LEU A 261 29.52 -7.34 -2.75
N PRO A 262 30.65 -6.92 -3.35
CA PRO A 262 30.93 -7.15 -4.77
C PRO A 262 31.17 -8.62 -5.13
N ASN A 263 31.41 -9.48 -4.14
CA ASN A 263 31.58 -10.93 -4.29
C ASN A 263 30.29 -11.69 -4.61
N ILE A 264 29.11 -11.08 -4.43
CA ILE A 264 27.84 -11.72 -4.76
C ILE A 264 27.65 -11.74 -6.28
N SER A 265 27.60 -12.93 -6.87
CA SER A 265 27.39 -13.12 -8.30
C SER A 265 26.00 -13.66 -8.64
N VAL A 266 25.33 -14.30 -7.67
CA VAL A 266 24.03 -14.95 -7.88
C VAL A 266 22.93 -14.20 -7.14
N TYR A 267 21.85 -13.86 -7.84
CA TYR A 267 20.65 -13.27 -7.26
C TYR A 267 19.46 -14.14 -7.60
N SER A 268 18.69 -14.55 -6.61
CA SER A 268 17.50 -15.39 -6.84
C SER A 268 16.43 -15.14 -5.79
N THR A 269 15.18 -15.42 -6.12
CA THR A 269 14.08 -15.39 -5.16
C THR A 269 13.78 -16.80 -4.68
N LEU A 270 13.46 -16.97 -3.40
CA LEU A 270 12.80 -18.16 -2.88
C LEU A 270 11.35 -17.78 -2.54
N SER A 271 10.51 -17.71 -3.57
CA SER A 271 9.15 -17.18 -3.48
C SER A 271 8.12 -18.28 -3.18
N PRO A 272 7.09 -18.00 -2.36
CA PRO A 272 5.96 -18.92 -2.22
C PRO A 272 5.11 -18.95 -3.51
N ILE A 273 4.32 -20.02 -3.67
CA ILE A 273 3.33 -20.14 -4.75
C ILE A 273 1.92 -20.17 -4.13
N PRO A 274 1.43 -19.04 -3.59
CA PRO A 274 0.13 -19.00 -2.94
C PRO A 274 -0.98 -19.36 -3.94
N GLY A 275 -1.98 -20.13 -3.48
CA GLY A 275 -3.09 -20.56 -4.32
C GLY A 275 -2.83 -21.80 -5.19
N PHE A 276 -1.59 -22.31 -5.26
CA PHE A 276 -1.28 -23.52 -6.04
C PHE A 276 -2.10 -24.74 -5.58
N THR A 277 -2.15 -25.00 -4.28
CA THR A 277 -2.94 -26.11 -3.72
C THR A 277 -4.44 -25.91 -3.96
N ALA A 278 -4.95 -24.69 -3.80
CA ALA A 278 -6.36 -24.40 -4.08
C ALA A 278 -6.70 -24.63 -5.55
N TRP A 279 -5.82 -24.22 -6.46
CA TRP A 279 -5.94 -24.49 -7.90
C TRP A 279 -5.91 -25.98 -8.22
N LEU A 280 -5.01 -26.74 -7.58
CA LEU A 280 -4.93 -28.19 -7.74
C LEU A 280 -6.25 -28.87 -7.34
N HIS A 281 -6.93 -28.38 -6.30
CA HIS A 281 -8.23 -28.90 -5.86
C HIS A 281 -9.42 -28.46 -6.73
N LEU A 282 -9.24 -27.46 -7.61
CA LEU A 282 -10.26 -27.08 -8.60
C LEU A 282 -10.22 -27.97 -9.86
N THR A 283 -9.15 -28.75 -10.03
CA THR A 283 -8.94 -29.67 -11.17
C THR A 283 -9.25 -31.10 -10.75
#